data_AF-A0A085MQA2-F1
#
_entry.id   AF-A0A085MQA2-F1
#
_cell.length_a   1.000
_cell.length_b   1.000
_cell.length_c   1.000
_cell.angle_alpha   90.00
_cell.angle_beta   90.00
_cell.angle_gamma   90.00
#
_symmetry.space_group_name_H-M   'P 1'
#
loop_
_entity.id
_entity.type
_entity.pdbx_description
1 polymer ?
#
loop_
_entity_poly.entity_id
_entity_poly.type
_entity_poly.pdbx_seq_one_letter_code
_entity_poly.pdbx_strand_id
1 'polypeptide(L)'
;MEKRRRGWRRAAQTDSLCGQLVGHFPVCGWLRVAAAFAKRVINAVTRTWKEPVENGAIRSFLEEIAARVKKQDPAQGTWDVSGDKARVWVDASGLALGVALEGGGSIIEDASWLRPDDAQHINMAQLDAVIRGLNLALSRRMNSVELMTDSSTVSRWVSGGLSGKARLRTKASGEMLIRRRVATVLSLVKEYDLQLTVTLVGEQQGGRTDSVSQKWLAALAAPREDVCAAIADLDIKRLIARVHHDTGHPGVRRTLYFARRLNPIVCRRTVRQTVGDCQ
;
A
#
# COMPACT_ATOMS: atom_id res chain seq x y z
N MET A 1 -21.56 -0.81 -34.72
CA MET A 1 -20.55 -0.24 -33.80
C MET A 1 -21.11 0.00 -32.38
N GLU A 2 -21.77 -0.99 -31.75
CA GLU A 2 -22.52 -0.74 -30.50
C GLU A 2 -22.30 -1.76 -29.37
N LYS A 3 -21.46 -2.78 -29.61
CA LYS A 3 -21.09 -3.78 -28.58
C LYS A 3 -19.86 -3.40 -27.73
N ARG A 4 -19.05 -2.42 -28.14
CA ARG A 4 -17.81 -2.03 -27.43
C ARG A 4 -17.98 -0.96 -26.34
N ARG A 5 -19.17 -0.36 -26.19
CA ARG A 5 -19.47 0.65 -25.14
C ARG A 5 -20.00 0.06 -23.82
N ARG A 6 -20.03 -1.27 -23.64
CA ARG A 6 -20.65 -1.97 -22.49
C ARG A 6 -19.66 -2.59 -21.50
N GLY A 7 -18.42 -2.11 -21.43
CA GLY A 7 -17.29 -2.84 -20.82
C GLY A 7 -17.33 -3.03 -19.29
N TRP A 8 -18.03 -2.19 -18.53
CA TRP A 8 -17.85 -2.10 -17.07
C TRP A 8 -19.15 -2.29 -16.29
N ARG A 9 -20.01 -3.23 -16.71
CA ARG A 9 -21.31 -3.39 -16.04
C ARG A 9 -21.27 -4.29 -14.82
N ARG A 10 -20.28 -5.16 -14.66
CA ARG A 10 -20.22 -6.13 -13.56
C ARG A 10 -18.83 -6.18 -12.95
N ALA A 11 -18.76 -6.39 -11.64
CA ALA A 11 -17.50 -6.50 -10.90
C ALA A 11 -16.54 -7.55 -11.49
N ALA A 12 -17.04 -8.72 -11.90
CA ALA A 12 -16.23 -9.78 -12.52
C ALA A 12 -15.56 -9.34 -13.84
N GLN A 13 -16.24 -8.50 -14.64
CA GLN A 13 -15.68 -8.03 -15.91
C GLN A 13 -14.52 -7.06 -15.66
N THR A 14 -14.67 -6.20 -14.65
CA THR A 14 -13.60 -5.30 -14.23
C THR A 14 -12.41 -6.09 -13.67
N ASP A 15 -12.65 -7.10 -12.83
CA ASP A 15 -11.59 -7.93 -12.27
C ASP A 15 -10.79 -8.67 -13.33
N SER A 16 -11.50 -9.31 -14.26
CA SER A 16 -10.89 -10.03 -15.37
C SER A 16 -10.06 -9.11 -16.24
N LEU A 17 -10.54 -7.89 -16.53
CA LEU A 17 -9.79 -6.96 -17.35
C LEU A 17 -8.56 -6.42 -16.61
N CYS A 18 -8.72 -6.00 -15.35
CA CYS A 18 -7.61 -5.55 -14.52
C CYS A 18 -6.53 -6.64 -14.39
N GLY A 19 -6.93 -7.89 -14.16
CA GLY A 19 -6.03 -9.05 -14.10
C GLY A 19 -5.31 -9.33 -15.41
N GLN A 20 -6.04 -9.32 -16.54
CA GLN A 20 -5.43 -9.50 -17.87
C GLN A 20 -4.43 -8.40 -18.21
N LEU A 21 -4.76 -7.15 -17.88
CA LEU A 21 -3.91 -6.01 -18.21
C LEU A 21 -2.57 -6.01 -17.45
N VAL A 22 -2.54 -6.52 -16.21
CA VAL A 22 -1.34 -6.46 -15.36
C VAL A 22 -0.67 -7.82 -15.15
N GLY A 23 -1.33 -8.93 -15.48
CA GLY A 23 -0.86 -10.28 -15.17
C GLY A 23 0.19 -10.83 -16.12
N HIS A 24 0.28 -10.30 -17.35
CA HIS A 24 1.12 -10.88 -18.42
C HIS A 24 2.43 -10.13 -18.67
N PHE A 25 2.53 -8.88 -18.24
CA PHE A 25 3.69 -8.03 -18.47
C PHE A 25 4.49 -7.90 -17.17
N PRO A 26 5.83 -7.99 -17.19
CA PRO A 26 6.68 -7.80 -16.03
C PRO A 26 6.73 -6.34 -15.59
N VAL A 27 6.54 -5.39 -16.51
CA VAL A 27 6.42 -3.96 -16.19
C VAL A 27 5.03 -3.46 -16.55
N CYS A 28 4.37 -2.78 -15.62
CA CYS A 28 3.04 -2.18 -15.83
C CYS A 28 2.86 -0.83 -15.12
N GLY A 29 3.89 -0.33 -14.45
CA GLY A 29 3.98 0.94 -13.75
C GLY A 29 2.75 1.27 -12.91
N TRP A 30 2.29 2.50 -13.11
CA TRP A 30 1.08 3.06 -12.48
C TRP A 30 -0.17 2.17 -12.65
N LEU A 31 -0.27 1.37 -13.71
CA LEU A 31 -1.46 0.56 -13.99
C LEU A 31 -1.62 -0.56 -12.96
N ARG A 32 -0.53 -1.14 -12.42
CA ARG A 32 -0.64 -2.20 -11.39
C ARG A 32 -1.40 -1.71 -10.18
N VAL A 33 -1.00 -0.54 -9.68
CA VAL A 33 -1.60 0.00 -8.48
C VAL A 33 -3.02 0.50 -8.75
N ALA A 34 -3.26 1.09 -9.93
CA ALA A 34 -4.59 1.52 -10.34
C ALA A 34 -5.57 0.35 -10.45
N ALA A 35 -5.16 -0.73 -11.11
CA ALA A 35 -5.95 -1.95 -11.29
C ALA A 35 -6.23 -2.65 -9.94
N ALA A 36 -5.22 -2.76 -9.08
CA ALA A 36 -5.40 -3.30 -7.74
C ALA A 36 -6.39 -2.45 -6.94
N PHE A 37 -6.24 -1.12 -6.98
CA PHE A 37 -7.12 -0.21 -6.26
C PHE A 37 -8.56 -0.27 -6.76
N ALA A 38 -8.77 -0.32 -8.08
CA ALA A 38 -10.09 -0.53 -8.67
C ALA A 38 -10.76 -1.80 -8.12
N LYS A 39 -10.01 -2.91 -8.07
CA LYS A 39 -10.49 -4.17 -7.48
C LYS A 39 -10.91 -4.00 -6.02
N ARG A 40 -10.09 -3.31 -5.20
CA ARG A 40 -10.42 -3.03 -3.79
C ARG A 40 -11.71 -2.24 -3.63
N VAL A 41 -11.87 -1.14 -4.39
CA VAL A 41 -13.02 -0.25 -4.24
C VAL A 41 -14.30 -0.94 -4.72
N ILE A 42 -14.23 -1.73 -5.79
CA ILE A 42 -15.37 -2.54 -6.26
C ILE A 42 -15.78 -3.56 -5.21
N ASN A 43 -14.83 -4.30 -4.64
CA ASN A 43 -15.11 -5.26 -3.59
C ASN A 43 -15.70 -4.63 -2.32
N ALA A 44 -15.45 -3.35 -2.08
CA ALA A 44 -16.03 -2.63 -0.96
C ALA A 44 -17.51 -2.27 -1.17
N VAL A 45 -17.97 -2.18 -2.43
CA VAL A 45 -19.35 -1.76 -2.77
C VAL A 45 -20.22 -2.88 -3.34
N THR A 46 -19.64 -3.98 -3.82
CA THR A 46 -20.37 -5.15 -4.32
C THR A 46 -20.29 -6.32 -3.34
N ARG A 47 -21.40 -7.01 -3.09
CA ARG A 47 -21.43 -8.24 -2.27
C ARG A 47 -21.00 -9.46 -3.07
N THR A 48 -21.30 -9.45 -4.36
CA THR A 48 -20.91 -10.52 -5.28
C THR A 48 -20.30 -9.97 -6.56
N TRP A 49 -19.41 -10.76 -7.17
CA TRP A 49 -18.77 -10.39 -8.44
C TRP A 49 -19.74 -10.30 -9.64
N LYS A 50 -20.99 -10.75 -9.47
CA LYS A 50 -22.03 -10.70 -10.50
C LYS A 50 -22.83 -9.40 -10.49
N GLU A 51 -22.77 -8.64 -9.39
CA GLU A 51 -23.53 -7.40 -9.21
C GLU A 51 -23.02 -6.27 -10.12
N PRO A 52 -23.93 -5.35 -10.50
CA PRO A 52 -23.55 -4.15 -11.19
C PRO A 52 -22.80 -3.18 -10.28
N VAL A 53 -21.84 -2.46 -10.86
CA VAL A 53 -21.13 -1.37 -10.17
C VAL A 53 -21.89 -0.07 -10.43
N GLU A 54 -22.85 0.25 -9.56
CA GLU A 54 -23.73 1.42 -9.70
C GLU A 54 -23.15 2.71 -9.08
N ASN A 55 -21.84 2.78 -8.90
CA ASN A 55 -21.16 3.94 -8.34
C ASN A 55 -20.52 4.80 -9.46
N GLY A 56 -21.02 6.02 -9.63
CA GLY A 56 -20.53 6.97 -10.65
C GLY A 56 -19.05 7.34 -10.49
N ALA A 57 -18.55 7.44 -9.26
CA ALA A 57 -17.14 7.74 -9.00
C ALA A 57 -16.22 6.58 -9.41
N ILE A 58 -16.60 5.33 -9.11
CA ILE A 58 -15.86 4.14 -9.57
C ILE A 58 -15.85 4.07 -11.09
N ARG A 59 -17.00 4.36 -11.73
CA ARG A 59 -17.08 4.37 -13.19
C ARG A 59 -16.17 5.43 -13.80
N SER A 60 -16.20 6.66 -13.29
CA SER A 60 -15.32 7.75 -13.75
C SER A 60 -13.85 7.37 -13.59
N PHE A 61 -13.48 6.71 -12.48
CA PHE A 61 -12.13 6.23 -12.24
C PHE A 61 -11.69 5.16 -13.26
N LEU A 62 -12.54 4.18 -13.55
CA LEU A 62 -12.26 3.16 -14.58
C LEU A 62 -12.14 3.76 -15.99
N GLU A 63 -12.97 4.76 -16.30
CA GLU A 63 -12.91 5.48 -17.58
C GLU A 63 -11.61 6.29 -17.70
N GLU A 64 -11.12 6.89 -16.61
CA GLU A 64 -9.82 7.58 -16.56
C GLU A 64 -8.64 6.60 -16.77
N ILE A 65 -8.64 5.43 -16.10
CA ILE A 65 -7.64 4.38 -16.33
C ILE A 65 -7.65 3.98 -17.81
N ALA A 66 -8.82 3.69 -18.38
CA ALA A 66 -8.95 3.27 -19.77
C ALA A 66 -8.48 4.35 -20.75
N ALA A 67 -8.78 5.62 -20.49
CA ALA A 67 -8.30 6.74 -21.29
C ALA A 67 -6.78 6.88 -21.23
N ARG A 68 -6.18 6.72 -20.04
CA ARG A 68 -4.73 6.79 -19.88
C ARG A 68 -4.00 5.64 -20.55
N VAL A 69 -4.47 4.39 -20.43
CA VAL A 69 -3.90 3.23 -21.14
C VAL A 69 -3.92 3.44 -22.65
N LYS A 70 -4.99 4.05 -23.20
CA LYS A 70 -5.06 4.35 -24.65
C LYS A 70 -4.06 5.41 -25.09
N LYS A 71 -3.71 6.36 -24.21
CA LYS A 71 -2.79 7.45 -24.51
C LYS A 71 -1.33 7.04 -24.28
N GLN A 72 -1.09 6.19 -23.30
CA GLN A 72 0.22 5.76 -22.84
C GLN A 72 0.17 4.26 -22.56
N ASP A 73 0.91 3.48 -23.35
CA ASP A 73 1.12 2.06 -23.04
C ASP A 73 1.89 1.95 -21.71
N PRO A 74 1.33 1.31 -20.67
CA PRO A 74 2.04 1.15 -19.40
C PRO A 74 3.03 -0.01 -19.39
N ALA A 75 2.99 -0.91 -20.37
CA ALA A 75 3.88 -2.06 -20.46
C ALA A 75 5.20 -1.72 -21.17
N GLN A 76 5.95 -0.77 -20.59
CA GLN A 76 7.21 -0.29 -21.15
C GLN A 76 8.42 -0.90 -20.44
N GLY A 77 9.50 -1.18 -21.17
CA GLY A 77 10.77 -1.62 -20.58
C GLY A 77 11.53 -2.59 -21.47
N THR A 78 12.75 -2.92 -21.06
CA THR A 78 13.61 -3.93 -21.69
C THR A 78 13.70 -5.11 -20.73
N TRP A 79 13.18 -6.28 -21.11
CA TRP A 79 13.00 -7.38 -20.17
C TRP A 79 14.09 -8.46 -20.30
N ASP A 80 14.76 -8.46 -21.44
CA ASP A 80 15.92 -9.31 -21.70
C ASP A 80 17.18 -8.51 -21.33
N VAL A 81 17.59 -8.65 -20.07
CA VAL A 81 18.80 -8.02 -19.56
C VAL A 81 19.75 -9.10 -19.06
N SER A 82 20.96 -9.11 -19.62
CA SER A 82 22.04 -9.98 -19.19
C SER A 82 22.72 -9.44 -17.93
N GLY A 83 23.16 -10.34 -17.06
CA GLY A 83 23.93 -10.02 -15.86
C GLY A 83 23.15 -10.31 -14.57
N ASP A 84 23.82 -10.06 -13.45
CA ASP A 84 23.34 -10.37 -12.10
C ASP A 84 23.27 -9.13 -11.19
N LYS A 85 23.50 -7.94 -11.78
CA LYS A 85 23.48 -6.65 -11.10
C LYS A 85 22.15 -5.95 -11.31
N ALA A 86 21.54 -5.49 -10.22
CA ALA A 86 20.31 -4.72 -10.28
C ALA A 86 20.22 -3.63 -9.21
N ARG A 87 19.40 -2.62 -9.49
CA ARG A 87 18.89 -1.70 -8.48
C ARG A 87 17.46 -2.07 -8.12
N VAL A 88 17.15 -2.13 -6.84
CA VAL A 88 15.80 -2.36 -6.34
C VAL A 88 15.27 -1.07 -5.75
N TRP A 89 14.32 -0.45 -6.43
CA TRP A 89 13.64 0.77 -5.98
C TRP A 89 12.44 0.39 -5.12
N VAL A 90 12.36 0.95 -3.91
CA VAL A 90 11.27 0.67 -2.98
C VAL A 90 10.63 1.94 -2.45
N ASP A 91 9.30 1.95 -2.49
CA ASP A 91 8.50 3.02 -1.93
C ASP A 91 7.24 2.45 -1.25
N ALA A 92 6.70 3.20 -0.32
CA ALA A 92 5.41 2.92 0.28
C ALA A 92 4.64 4.22 0.47
N SER A 93 3.37 4.22 0.06
CA SER A 93 2.42 5.30 0.31
C SER A 93 1.40 4.87 1.37
N GLY A 94 0.44 5.75 1.69
CA GLY A 94 -0.74 5.37 2.48
C GLY A 94 -1.56 4.22 1.87
N LEU A 95 -1.50 4.05 0.55
CA LEU A 95 -2.33 3.09 -0.18
C LEU A 95 -1.62 1.76 -0.48
N ALA A 96 -0.36 1.82 -0.89
CA ALA A 96 0.32 0.70 -1.52
C ALA A 96 1.83 0.71 -1.26
N LEU A 97 2.41 -0.47 -1.37
CA LEU A 97 3.83 -0.73 -1.52
C LEU A 97 4.15 -0.78 -3.01
N GLY A 98 5.27 -0.19 -3.41
CA GLY A 98 5.79 -0.24 -4.77
C GLY A 98 7.23 -0.77 -4.79
N VAL A 99 7.52 -1.60 -5.78
CA VAL A 99 8.86 -2.10 -6.09
C VAL A 99 9.09 -1.97 -7.58
N ALA A 100 10.26 -1.46 -7.97
CA ALA A 100 10.75 -1.55 -9.35
C ALA A 100 12.17 -2.14 -9.36
N LEU A 101 12.38 -3.16 -10.16
CA LEU A 101 13.67 -3.80 -10.38
C LEU A 101 14.28 -3.25 -11.66
N GLU A 102 15.46 -2.65 -11.54
CA GLU A 102 16.19 -2.07 -12.65
C GLU A 102 17.45 -2.88 -12.94
N GLY A 103 17.64 -3.27 -14.19
CA GLY A 103 18.84 -3.93 -14.69
C GLY A 103 19.26 -3.29 -16.02
N GLY A 104 20.57 -3.15 -16.27
CA GLY A 104 21.04 -2.58 -17.54
C GLY A 104 20.54 -1.15 -17.83
N GLY A 105 20.20 -0.38 -16.79
CA GLY A 105 19.68 0.99 -16.92
C GLY A 105 18.19 1.10 -17.25
N SER A 106 17.46 -0.02 -17.29
CA SER A 106 16.02 -0.06 -17.58
C SER A 106 15.26 -0.81 -16.49
N ILE A 107 13.99 -0.45 -16.26
CA ILE A 107 13.12 -1.26 -15.41
C ILE A 107 12.80 -2.57 -16.15
N ILE A 108 13.13 -3.69 -15.53
CA ILE A 108 12.95 -5.03 -16.10
C ILE A 108 11.71 -5.73 -15.52
N GLU A 109 11.33 -5.36 -14.30
CA GLU A 109 10.14 -5.86 -13.61
C GLU A 109 9.69 -4.87 -12.54
N ASP A 110 8.38 -4.76 -12.34
CA ASP A 110 7.80 -4.01 -11.24
C ASP A 110 6.67 -4.76 -10.56
N ALA A 111 6.37 -4.36 -9.33
CA ALA A 111 5.31 -4.96 -8.55
C ALA A 111 4.74 -3.97 -7.55
N SER A 112 3.45 -4.10 -7.27
CA SER A 112 2.76 -3.29 -6.29
C SER A 112 1.78 -4.11 -5.48
N TRP A 113 1.70 -3.82 -4.19
CA TRP A 113 0.77 -4.47 -3.28
C TRP A 113 0.02 -3.42 -2.50
N LEU A 114 -1.31 -3.50 -2.50
CA LEU A 114 -2.08 -2.59 -1.67
C LEU A 114 -1.85 -2.90 -0.19
N ARG A 115 -1.68 -1.85 0.60
CA ARG A 115 -1.55 -1.95 2.04
C ARG A 115 -2.89 -2.30 2.67
N PRO A 116 -2.94 -3.20 3.66
CA PRO A 116 -4.14 -3.35 4.48
C PRO A 116 -4.50 -2.02 5.14
N ASP A 117 -5.78 -1.82 5.45
CA ASP A 117 -6.24 -0.66 6.20
C ASP A 117 -5.91 -0.87 7.69
N ASP A 118 -4.63 -0.79 8.01
CA ASP A 118 -4.09 -0.93 9.34
C ASP A 118 -3.34 0.34 9.78
N ALA A 119 -3.06 0.43 11.09
CA ALA A 119 -2.33 1.55 11.66
C ALA A 119 -0.80 1.41 11.48
N GLN A 120 -0.33 0.59 10.53
CA GLN A 120 1.09 0.38 10.31
C GLN A 120 1.75 1.68 9.82
N HIS A 121 2.90 2.01 10.42
CA HIS A 121 3.67 3.18 10.01
C HIS A 121 4.26 3.00 8.60
N ILE A 122 4.38 4.08 7.84
CA ILE A 122 4.87 4.06 6.45
C ILE A 122 6.27 3.42 6.32
N ASN A 123 7.19 3.71 7.25
CA ASN A 123 8.52 3.06 7.28
C ASN A 123 8.46 1.53 7.42
N MET A 124 7.47 0.99 8.14
CA MET A 124 7.29 -0.46 8.23
C MET A 124 6.78 -1.03 6.91
N ALA A 125 5.85 -0.32 6.26
CA ALA A 125 5.35 -0.67 4.94
C ALA A 125 6.52 -0.67 3.92
N GLN A 126 7.37 0.35 3.92
CA GLN A 126 8.53 0.39 3.03
C GLN A 126 9.56 -0.70 3.33
N LEU A 127 9.76 -1.08 4.60
CA LEU A 127 10.58 -2.26 4.94
C LEU A 127 9.96 -3.57 4.42
N ASP A 128 8.63 -3.67 4.37
CA ASP A 128 7.95 -4.79 3.71
C ASP A 128 8.16 -4.77 2.20
N ALA A 129 8.23 -3.58 1.58
CA ALA A 129 8.59 -3.41 0.17
C ALA A 129 10.04 -3.85 -0.10
N VAL A 130 10.99 -3.56 0.80
CA VAL A 130 12.37 -4.09 0.72
C VAL A 130 12.37 -5.61 0.60
N ILE A 131 11.72 -6.32 1.53
CA ILE A 131 11.69 -7.79 1.50
C ILE A 131 11.10 -8.33 0.20
N ARG A 132 10.00 -7.72 -0.28
CA ARG A 132 9.36 -8.12 -1.54
C ARG A 132 10.26 -7.82 -2.75
N GLY A 133 10.95 -6.69 -2.75
CA GLY A 133 11.86 -6.32 -3.82
C GLY A 133 13.11 -7.17 -3.89
N LEU A 134 13.67 -7.58 -2.76
CA LEU A 134 14.77 -8.55 -2.74
C LEU A 134 14.34 -9.91 -3.27
N ASN A 135 13.15 -10.40 -2.89
CA ASN A 135 12.60 -11.64 -3.46
C ASN A 135 12.39 -11.52 -4.98
N LEU A 136 11.95 -10.37 -5.47
CA LEU A 136 11.81 -10.10 -6.90
C LEU A 136 13.17 -10.18 -7.61
N ALA A 137 14.19 -9.52 -7.05
CA ALA A 137 15.56 -9.55 -7.57
C ALA A 137 16.11 -11.00 -7.63
N LEU A 138 15.91 -11.78 -6.57
CA LEU A 138 16.31 -13.19 -6.51
C LEU A 138 15.58 -14.03 -7.58
N SER A 139 14.29 -13.79 -7.81
CA SER A 139 13.53 -14.49 -8.86
C SER A 139 14.07 -14.22 -10.27
N ARG A 140 14.72 -13.05 -10.46
CA ARG A 140 15.42 -12.65 -11.68
C ARG A 140 16.90 -12.99 -11.68
N ARG A 141 17.37 -13.79 -10.71
CA ARG A 141 18.77 -14.23 -10.56
C ARG A 141 19.76 -13.07 -10.37
N MET A 142 19.30 -11.97 -9.78
CA MET A 142 20.17 -10.84 -9.41
C MET A 142 20.81 -11.15 -8.06
N ASN A 143 22.14 -11.27 -8.05
CA ASN A 143 22.93 -11.57 -6.85
C ASN A 143 23.68 -10.34 -6.30
N SER A 144 23.74 -9.24 -7.07
CA SER A 144 24.38 -7.98 -6.70
C SER A 144 23.34 -6.87 -6.77
N VAL A 145 22.78 -6.53 -5.62
CA VAL A 145 21.65 -5.62 -5.51
C VAL A 145 22.04 -4.35 -4.76
N GLU A 146 21.77 -3.20 -5.39
CA GLU A 146 21.75 -1.92 -4.71
C GLU A 146 20.30 -1.54 -4.39
N LEU A 147 19.98 -1.49 -3.09
CA LEU A 147 18.66 -1.08 -2.61
C LEU A 147 18.54 0.44 -2.62
N MET A 148 17.57 0.95 -3.36
CA MET A 148 17.26 2.36 -3.52
C MET A 148 16.01 2.71 -2.69
N THR A 149 16.17 3.54 -1.67
CA THR A 149 15.07 4.01 -0.80
C THR A 149 15.23 5.49 -0.49
N ASP A 150 14.14 6.21 -0.36
CA ASP A 150 14.09 7.62 0.09
C ASP A 150 13.92 7.74 1.62
N SER A 151 13.64 6.63 2.32
CA SER A 151 13.49 6.64 3.77
C SER A 151 14.83 6.47 4.47
N SER A 152 15.30 7.57 5.04
CA SER A 152 16.48 7.60 5.91
C SER A 152 16.37 6.61 7.08
N THR A 153 15.15 6.34 7.55
CA THR A 153 14.89 5.37 8.62
C THR A 153 15.11 3.93 8.14
N VAL A 154 14.52 3.56 7.01
CA VAL A 154 14.69 2.22 6.41
C VAL A 154 16.14 1.99 6.02
N SER A 155 16.77 2.97 5.37
CA SER A 155 18.19 2.94 5.05
C SER A 155 19.05 2.67 6.30
N ARG A 156 18.82 3.40 7.39
CA ARG A 156 19.54 3.19 8.65
C ARG A 156 19.31 1.81 9.25
N TRP A 157 18.09 1.28 9.21
CA TRP A 157 17.77 -0.04 9.75
C TRP A 157 18.46 -1.17 8.98
N VAL A 158 18.40 -1.12 7.65
CA VAL A 158 18.99 -2.16 6.79
C VAL A 158 20.51 -2.07 6.82
N SER A 159 21.11 -0.90 6.58
CA SER A 159 22.56 -0.70 6.65
C SER A 159 23.13 -1.01 8.04
N GLY A 160 22.38 -0.63 9.09
CA GLY A 160 22.72 -0.95 10.47
C GLY A 160 22.74 -2.46 10.74
N GLY A 161 21.75 -3.19 10.21
CA GLY A 161 21.70 -4.65 10.26
C GLY A 161 22.85 -5.31 9.50
N LEU A 162 23.11 -4.88 8.26
CA LEU A 162 24.17 -5.44 7.40
C LEU A 162 25.56 -5.25 8.00
N SER A 163 25.82 -4.09 8.59
CA SER A 163 27.12 -3.81 9.21
C SER A 163 27.37 -4.57 10.51
N GLY A 164 26.34 -5.18 11.12
CA GLY A 164 26.41 -5.82 12.45
C GLY A 164 26.70 -4.87 13.61
N LYS A 165 27.00 -3.59 13.34
CA LYS A 165 27.43 -2.58 14.31
C LYS A 165 26.26 -1.91 15.02
N ALA A 166 25.09 -1.87 14.40
CA ALA A 166 23.93 -1.18 14.97
C ALA A 166 22.96 -2.18 15.62
N ARG A 167 22.96 -2.23 16.95
CA ARG A 167 21.77 -2.73 17.66
C ARG A 167 20.65 -1.75 17.37
N LEU A 168 19.57 -2.21 16.71
CA LEU A 168 18.32 -1.46 16.58
C LEU A 168 17.89 -0.98 17.98
N ARG A 169 18.10 0.31 18.25
CA ARG A 169 17.73 1.00 19.49
C ARG A 169 16.46 1.80 19.21
N THR A 170 15.30 1.17 19.31
CA THR A 170 14.01 1.87 19.19
C THR A 170 13.11 1.47 20.33
N LYS A 171 12.75 2.38 21.26
CA LYS A 171 11.83 2.12 22.38
C LYS A 171 10.35 1.99 21.97
N ALA A 172 10.08 1.67 20.71
CA ALA A 172 8.73 1.67 20.15
C ALA A 172 8.06 0.30 20.32
N SER A 173 6.75 0.29 20.51
CA SER A 173 5.93 -0.93 20.57
C SER A 173 6.04 -1.82 19.32
N GLY A 174 6.59 -1.31 18.22
CA GLY A 174 6.87 -2.05 16.97
C GLY A 174 8.30 -2.56 16.80
N GLU A 175 9.20 -2.41 17.79
CA GLU A 175 10.60 -2.78 17.68
C GLU A 175 10.80 -4.25 17.24
N MET A 176 10.05 -5.17 17.84
CA MET A 176 10.16 -6.60 17.52
C MET A 176 9.78 -6.88 16.06
N LEU A 177 8.80 -6.16 15.50
CA LEU A 177 8.41 -6.29 14.10
C LEU A 177 9.51 -5.75 13.17
N ILE A 178 10.10 -4.60 13.51
CA ILE A 178 11.23 -4.03 12.77
C ILE A 178 12.39 -5.04 12.77
N ARG A 179 12.78 -5.54 13.95
CA ARG A 179 13.86 -6.53 14.10
C ARG A 179 13.59 -7.79 13.29
N ARG A 180 12.36 -8.31 13.32
CA ARG A 180 11.99 -9.51 12.56
C ARG A 180 12.12 -9.28 11.06
N ARG A 181 11.66 -8.14 10.53
CA ARG A 181 11.78 -7.82 9.09
C ARG A 181 13.22 -7.57 8.66
N VAL A 182 14.01 -6.85 9.46
CA VAL A 182 15.44 -6.69 9.21
C VAL A 182 16.14 -8.05 9.25
N ALA A 183 15.82 -8.91 10.22
CA ALA A 183 16.36 -10.28 10.28
C ALA A 183 16.02 -11.08 9.00
N THR A 184 14.80 -10.97 8.46
CA THR A 184 14.46 -11.57 7.17
C THR A 184 15.34 -11.05 6.03
N VAL A 185 15.61 -9.74 5.96
CA VAL A 185 16.54 -9.17 4.97
C VAL A 185 17.94 -9.76 5.13
N LEU A 186 18.45 -9.86 6.36
CA LEU A 186 19.77 -10.44 6.63
C LEU A 186 19.83 -11.94 6.31
N SER A 187 18.75 -12.69 6.57
CA SER A 187 18.62 -14.09 6.17
C SER A 187 18.68 -14.23 4.66
N LEU A 188 17.94 -13.41 3.90
CA LEU A 188 18.02 -13.42 2.43
C LEU A 188 19.46 -13.14 1.95
N VAL A 189 20.14 -12.18 2.57
CA VAL A 189 21.54 -11.87 2.24
C VAL A 189 22.45 -13.06 2.46
N LYS A 190 22.34 -13.71 3.61
CA LYS A 190 23.19 -14.83 3.99
C LYS A 190 22.89 -16.11 3.21
N GLU A 191 21.61 -16.44 3.05
CA GLU A 191 21.17 -17.71 2.45
C GLU A 191 21.41 -17.76 0.94
N TYR A 192 21.30 -16.63 0.25
CA TYR A 192 21.46 -16.54 -1.20
C TYR A 192 22.78 -15.91 -1.64
N ASP A 193 23.71 -15.66 -0.71
CA ASP A 193 24.98 -14.96 -0.97
C ASP A 193 24.78 -13.63 -1.72
N LEU A 194 23.74 -12.89 -1.34
CA LEU A 194 23.33 -11.66 -2.02
C LEU A 194 24.25 -10.51 -1.59
N GLN A 195 24.97 -9.92 -2.55
CA GLN A 195 25.73 -8.69 -2.34
C GLN A 195 24.76 -7.51 -2.28
N LEU A 196 24.37 -7.12 -1.06
CA LEU A 196 23.40 -6.05 -0.83
C LEU A 196 24.08 -4.77 -0.34
N THR A 197 23.91 -3.69 -1.08
CA THR A 197 24.21 -2.32 -0.64
C THR A 197 22.93 -1.49 -0.54
N VAL A 198 22.97 -0.38 0.20
CA VAL A 198 21.81 0.49 0.41
C VAL A 198 22.18 1.93 0.12
N THR A 199 21.41 2.55 -0.76
CA THR A 199 21.59 3.95 -1.17
C THR A 199 20.35 4.75 -0.79
N LEU A 200 20.57 5.80 0.00
CA LEU A 200 19.55 6.78 0.33
C LEU A 200 19.42 7.76 -0.84
N VAL A 201 18.25 7.76 -1.46
CA VAL A 201 17.94 8.56 -2.64
C VAL A 201 17.24 9.85 -2.21
N GLY A 202 17.56 10.98 -2.84
CA GLY A 202 16.81 12.21 -2.64
C GLY A 202 15.39 12.10 -3.23
N GLU A 203 14.40 12.78 -2.65
CA GLU A 203 12.98 12.71 -3.05
C GLU A 203 12.74 12.82 -4.57
N GLN A 204 13.54 13.61 -5.29
CA GLN A 204 13.39 13.80 -6.74
C GLN A 204 13.77 12.58 -7.60
N GLN A 205 14.57 11.65 -7.09
CA GLN A 205 14.98 10.43 -7.79
C GLN A 205 14.13 9.19 -7.37
N GLY A 206 13.28 9.32 -6.34
CA GLY A 206 12.35 8.27 -5.90
C GLY A 206 11.15 8.03 -6.81
N GLY A 207 10.94 8.89 -7.82
CA GLY A 207 9.83 8.81 -8.77
C GLY A 207 9.87 7.65 -9.78
N ARG A 208 10.81 6.71 -9.67
CA ARG A 208 10.86 5.50 -10.52
C ARG A 208 9.83 4.44 -10.14
N THR A 209 9.35 4.45 -8.91
CA THR A 209 8.13 3.75 -8.51
C THR A 209 6.96 4.69 -8.79
N ASP A 210 6.36 4.56 -9.98
CA ASP A 210 5.19 5.35 -10.42
C ASP A 210 4.06 5.28 -9.36
N SER A 211 4.00 6.29 -8.51
CA SER A 211 3.02 6.38 -7.44
C SER A 211 1.61 6.57 -8.03
N VAL A 212 0.62 5.96 -7.36
CA VAL A 212 -0.79 6.28 -7.62
C VAL A 212 -0.99 7.77 -7.42
N SER A 213 -1.58 8.44 -8.41
CA SER A 213 -1.90 9.85 -8.29
C SER A 213 -2.73 10.08 -7.02
N GLN A 214 -2.26 10.96 -6.14
CA GLN A 214 -3.01 11.40 -4.96
C GLN A 214 -4.41 11.92 -5.33
N LYS A 215 -4.59 12.38 -6.58
CA LYS A 215 -5.88 12.74 -7.16
C LYS A 215 -6.88 11.58 -7.19
N TRP A 216 -6.45 10.36 -7.49
CA TRP A 216 -7.31 9.16 -7.49
C TRP A 216 -7.70 8.74 -6.07
N LEU A 217 -6.80 8.93 -5.12
CA LEU A 217 -7.07 8.72 -3.70
C LEU A 217 -8.10 9.72 -3.17
N ALA A 218 -7.99 11.00 -3.55
CA ALA A 218 -8.93 12.05 -3.15
C ALA A 218 -10.31 11.90 -3.79
N ALA A 219 -10.38 11.54 -5.09
CA ALA A 219 -11.64 11.42 -5.83
C ALA A 219 -12.53 10.27 -5.34
N LEU A 220 -11.93 9.20 -4.81
CA LEU A 220 -12.64 8.05 -4.25
C LEU A 220 -12.84 8.14 -2.72
N ALA A 221 -12.39 9.24 -2.10
CA ALA A 221 -12.49 9.48 -0.66
C ALA A 221 -13.63 10.42 -0.22
N ALA A 222 -14.47 10.95 -1.13
CA ALA A 222 -15.53 11.91 -0.80
C ALA A 222 -16.95 11.30 -0.81
N PRO A 223 -17.88 11.89 -0.02
CA PRO A 223 -18.10 11.69 1.41
C PRO A 223 -19.08 10.54 1.71
N ARG A 224 -18.95 9.92 2.88
CA ARG A 224 -20.04 9.12 3.46
C ARG A 224 -21.18 10.09 3.79
N GLU A 225 -22.41 9.74 3.39
CA GLU A 225 -23.62 10.54 3.56
C GLU A 225 -23.67 11.27 4.92
N ASP A 226 -23.92 12.58 4.86
CA ASP A 226 -24.13 13.45 6.01
C ASP A 226 -25.42 13.06 6.74
N VAL A 227 -25.34 12.07 7.62
CA VAL A 227 -26.38 11.80 8.61
C VAL A 227 -26.36 12.95 9.62
N CYS A 228 -27.46 13.72 9.68
CA CYS A 228 -27.74 14.82 10.61
C CYS A 228 -26.86 14.82 11.88
N ALA A 229 -25.99 15.82 11.99
CA ALA A 229 -24.95 15.93 13.02
C ALA A 229 -25.44 15.82 14.48
N ALA A 230 -26.71 16.19 14.76
CA ALA A 230 -27.26 16.16 16.11
C ALA A 230 -27.70 14.75 16.57
N ILE A 231 -28.18 13.89 15.66
CA ILE A 231 -28.58 12.51 15.98
C ILE A 231 -27.34 11.60 15.95
N ALA A 232 -26.44 11.84 15.01
CA ALA A 232 -25.17 11.11 14.88
C ALA A 232 -24.26 11.28 16.12
N ASP A 233 -24.19 12.47 16.74
CA ASP A 233 -23.33 12.68 17.92
C ASP A 233 -23.85 11.95 19.17
N LEU A 234 -25.18 11.80 19.32
CA LEU A 234 -25.77 11.01 20.42
C LEU A 234 -25.50 9.52 20.25
N ASP A 235 -25.63 9.00 19.03
CA ASP A 235 -25.37 7.59 18.73
C ASP A 235 -23.87 7.25 18.82
N ILE A 236 -23.00 8.17 18.42
CA ILE A 236 -21.54 8.03 18.56
C ILE A 236 -21.14 7.99 20.04
N LYS A 237 -21.69 8.87 20.89
CA LYS A 237 -21.42 8.84 22.34
C LYS A 237 -21.88 7.53 22.98
N ARG A 238 -23.08 7.03 22.62
CA ARG A 238 -23.59 5.73 23.10
C ARG A 238 -22.72 4.56 22.66
N LEU A 239 -22.25 4.57 21.41
CA LEU A 239 -21.33 3.56 20.89
C LEU A 239 -20.00 3.57 21.67
N ILE A 240 -19.42 4.76 21.88
CA ILE A 240 -18.16 4.91 22.63
C ILE A 240 -18.31 4.43 24.07
N ALA A 241 -19.40 4.81 24.75
CA ALA A 241 -19.67 4.37 26.12
C ALA A 241 -19.80 2.85 26.20
N ARG A 242 -20.57 2.24 25.30
CA ARG A 242 -20.74 0.78 25.24
C ARG A 242 -19.40 0.07 25.03
N VAL A 243 -18.63 0.50 24.02
CA VAL A 243 -17.28 -0.05 23.77
C VAL A 243 -16.37 0.12 25.00
N HIS A 244 -16.42 1.27 25.67
CA HIS A 244 -15.63 1.53 26.87
C HIS A 244 -15.99 0.57 28.02
N HIS A 245 -17.27 0.35 28.29
CA HIS A 245 -17.73 -0.58 29.32
C HIS A 245 -17.42 -2.04 28.96
N ASP A 246 -17.76 -2.48 27.74
CA ASP A 246 -17.59 -3.86 27.28
C ASP A 246 -16.12 -4.30 27.23
N THR A 247 -15.20 -3.33 27.11
CA THR A 247 -13.75 -3.60 27.08
C THR A 247 -13.05 -3.36 28.41
N GLY A 248 -13.82 -3.19 29.50
CA GLY A 248 -13.30 -3.08 30.87
C GLY A 248 -12.69 -1.72 31.18
N HIS A 249 -13.35 -0.64 30.76
CA HIS A 249 -12.95 0.76 31.00
C HIS A 249 -11.52 1.10 30.59
N PRO A 250 -11.08 0.80 29.36
CA PRO A 250 -9.74 1.16 28.94
C PRO A 250 -9.61 2.67 28.77
N GLY A 251 -8.42 3.23 28.99
CA GLY A 251 -8.20 4.67 28.82
C GLY A 251 -8.44 5.16 27.37
N VAL A 252 -8.56 6.49 27.20
CA VAL A 252 -8.96 7.20 25.97
C VAL A 252 -8.33 6.64 24.68
N ARG A 253 -7.03 6.32 24.66
CA ARG A 253 -6.34 5.81 23.45
C ARG A 253 -6.91 4.48 22.98
N ARG A 254 -7.23 3.58 23.91
CA ARG A 254 -7.64 2.21 23.61
C ARG A 254 -9.14 2.13 23.35
N THR A 255 -9.95 2.94 24.04
CA THR A 255 -11.36 3.16 23.67
C THR A 255 -11.49 3.75 22.26
N LEU A 256 -10.68 4.75 21.92
CA LEU A 256 -10.69 5.35 20.57
C LEU A 256 -10.33 4.33 19.49
N TYR A 257 -9.38 3.44 19.76
CA TYR A 257 -8.98 2.39 18.84
C TYR A 257 -10.14 1.43 18.55
N PHE A 258 -10.83 0.93 19.58
CA PHE A 258 -11.95 0.01 19.39
C PHE A 258 -13.16 0.69 18.76
N ALA A 259 -13.49 1.91 19.19
CA ALA A 259 -14.62 2.67 18.66
C ALA A 259 -14.45 2.98 17.16
N ARG A 260 -13.22 3.28 16.69
CA ARG A 260 -12.94 3.53 15.27
C ARG A 260 -13.10 2.32 14.36
N ARG A 261 -12.97 1.10 14.90
CA ARG A 261 -13.21 -0.13 14.12
C ARG A 261 -14.70 -0.35 13.83
N LEU A 262 -15.58 0.12 14.72
CA LEU A 262 -17.03 0.06 14.54
C LEU A 262 -17.55 1.29 13.78
N ASN A 263 -16.99 2.46 14.06
CA ASN A 263 -17.34 3.69 13.35
C ASN A 263 -16.09 4.58 13.15
N PRO A 264 -15.56 4.68 11.92
CA PRO A 264 -14.37 5.48 11.61
C PRO A 264 -14.50 6.99 11.90
N ILE A 265 -15.73 7.52 12.02
CA ILE A 265 -16.00 8.94 12.25
C ILE A 265 -15.70 9.34 13.71
N VAL A 266 -15.54 8.36 14.61
CA VAL A 266 -15.25 8.61 16.02
C VAL A 266 -13.97 9.44 16.19
N CYS A 267 -14.12 10.62 16.78
CA CYS A 267 -13.03 11.55 17.05
C CYS A 267 -12.51 11.43 18.48
N ARG A 268 -11.22 11.78 18.68
CA ARG A 268 -10.57 11.69 20.00
C ARG A 268 -11.22 12.60 21.04
N ARG A 269 -11.77 13.74 20.63
CA ARG A 269 -12.42 14.71 21.53
C ARG A 269 -13.67 14.09 22.18
N THR A 270 -14.55 13.48 21.40
CA THR A 270 -15.76 12.82 21.90
C THR A 270 -15.41 11.66 22.83
N VAL A 271 -14.41 10.84 22.48
CA VAL A 271 -13.95 9.75 23.36
C VAL A 271 -13.39 10.27 24.68
N ARG A 272 -12.65 11.38 24.67
CA ARG A 272 -12.13 11.98 25.89
C ARG A 272 -13.24 12.48 26.81
N GLN A 273 -14.31 13.05 26.25
CA GLN A 273 -15.50 13.46 27.01
C GLN A 273 -16.20 12.24 27.62
N THR A 274 -16.57 11.25 26.79
CA THR A 274 -17.30 10.06 27.25
C THR A 274 -16.54 9.22 28.28
N VAL A 275 -15.21 9.12 28.16
CA VAL A 275 -14.38 8.44 29.17
C VAL A 275 -14.22 9.29 30.44
N GLY A 276 -14.15 10.62 30.29
CA GLY A 276 -14.09 11.55 31.43
C GLY A 276 -15.38 11.57 32.25
N ASP A 277 -16.53 11.41 31.62
CA ASP A 277 -17.85 11.32 32.27
C ASP A 277 -18.05 9.98 33.03
N CYS A 278 -17.13 9.01 32.86
CA CYS A 278 -17.19 7.67 33.43
C CYS A 278 -16.19 7.44 34.59
N GLN A 279 -15.31 8.41 34.86
CA GLN A 279 -14.39 8.40 36.01
C GLN A 279 -15.05 9.08 37.22
#